data_AF-A0A7V2JCZ7-F1
#
_entry.id   AF-A0A7V2JCZ7-F1
#
_cell.length_a   1.000
_cell.length_b   1.000
_cell.length_c   1.000
_cell.angle_alpha   90.00
_cell.angle_beta   90.00
_cell.angle_gamma   90.00
#
_symmetry.space_group_name_H-M   'P 1'
#
loop_
_entity.id
_entity.type
_entity.pdbx_description
1 polymer ?
#
loop_
_entity_poly.entity_id
_entity_poly.type
_entity_poly.pdbx_seq_one_letter_code
_entity_poly.pdbx_strand_id
1 'polypeptide(L)'
;MRFLHMIFFSSGIEGPIFPKKMYFGYTNRSGIVQTFYPKDMELLLSKRRFLVKSFYMSENYIIRSVEITSGQANAGISFFRYEEPLPSTLTLLYDHTKLELLINNFDLKSLIDNINDELLSDGFDYESIIESAVLDDKKFNDEAIQKSLLWFVNVYKEKVFKESYGMNIDELKKHSAMIAYKLYEMKEINDKGLVSKL
;
A
#
# COMPACT_ATOMS: atom_id res chain seq x y z
N MET A 1 5.17 12.94 -5.92
CA MET A 1 6.27 12.00 -5.59
C MET A 1 5.94 10.61 -6.12
N ARG A 2 6.94 9.77 -6.39
CA ARG A 2 6.78 8.50 -7.12
C ARG A 2 7.10 7.31 -6.20
N PHE A 3 6.41 6.21 -6.43
CA PHE A 3 6.75 4.92 -5.84
C PHE A 3 8.13 4.49 -6.31
N LEU A 4 8.92 3.96 -5.38
CA LEU A 4 10.21 3.34 -5.65
C LEU A 4 10.15 1.87 -5.27
N HIS A 5 10.62 1.00 -6.15
CA HIS A 5 10.71 -0.43 -5.91
C HIS A 5 12.17 -0.85 -5.96
N MET A 6 12.56 -1.73 -5.05
CA MET A 6 13.90 -2.26 -4.94
C MET A 6 13.82 -3.77 -4.78
N ILE A 7 14.42 -4.51 -5.71
CA ILE A 7 14.39 -5.97 -5.77
C ILE A 7 15.66 -6.52 -5.13
N PHE A 8 15.49 -7.50 -4.25
CA PHE A 8 16.56 -8.18 -3.53
C PHE A 8 16.50 -9.69 -3.73
N PHE A 9 17.66 -10.32 -3.75
CA PHE A 9 17.80 -11.78 -3.84
C PHE A 9 18.28 -12.35 -2.51
N SER A 10 17.85 -13.57 -2.20
CA SER A 10 18.17 -14.26 -0.95
C SER A 10 19.67 -14.53 -0.74
N SER A 11 20.45 -14.58 -1.82
CA SER A 11 21.89 -14.81 -1.77
C SER A 11 22.69 -13.61 -1.24
N GLY A 12 22.15 -12.38 -1.30
CA GLY A 12 22.84 -11.15 -0.86
C GLY A 12 24.12 -10.79 -1.66
N ILE A 13 24.51 -11.63 -2.62
CA ILE A 13 25.70 -11.45 -3.48
C ILE A 13 25.39 -10.46 -4.60
N GLU A 14 24.16 -10.51 -5.13
CA GLU A 14 23.69 -9.61 -6.16
C GLU A 14 23.24 -8.27 -5.54
N GLY A 15 23.71 -7.16 -6.13
CA GLY A 15 23.20 -5.84 -5.79
C GLY A 15 21.71 -5.70 -6.08
N PRO A 16 21.03 -4.73 -5.44
CA PRO A 16 19.60 -4.53 -5.67
C PRO A 16 19.32 -4.11 -7.11
N ILE A 17 18.21 -4.59 -7.66
CA ILE A 17 17.71 -4.14 -8.97
C ILE A 17 16.63 -3.09 -8.77
N PHE A 18 16.75 -1.97 -9.49
CA PHE A 18 15.74 -0.93 -9.56
C PHE A 18 14.99 -1.04 -10.89
N PRO A 19 13.78 -1.62 -10.91
CA PRO A 19 13.03 -1.77 -12.14
C PRO A 19 12.66 -0.40 -12.73
N LYS A 20 12.53 -0.35 -14.05
CA LYS A 20 12.02 0.82 -14.77
C LYS A 20 10.58 1.12 -14.40
N LYS A 21 9.76 0.07 -14.30
CA LYS A 21 8.37 0.13 -13.82
C LYS A 21 8.07 -1.15 -13.07
N MET A 22 7.32 -1.05 -12.00
CA MET A 22 6.75 -2.20 -11.32
C MET A 22 5.38 -1.81 -10.80
N TYR A 23 4.40 -2.68 -10.97
CA TYR A 23 3.03 -2.43 -10.52
C TYR A 23 2.48 -3.69 -9.86
N PHE A 24 1.78 -3.49 -8.74
CA PHE A 24 1.18 -4.54 -7.93
C PHE A 24 -0.34 -4.40 -7.97
N GLY A 25 -1.02 -5.32 -8.65
CA GLY A 25 -2.47 -5.40 -8.70
C GLY A 25 -3.03 -5.97 -7.41
N TYR A 26 -3.92 -5.21 -6.74
CA TYR A 26 -4.45 -5.55 -5.42
C TYR A 26 -5.64 -6.52 -5.44
N THR A 27 -6.27 -6.73 -6.60
CA THR A 27 -7.43 -7.63 -6.77
C THR A 27 -6.99 -9.10 -6.86
N ASN A 28 -5.97 -9.38 -7.68
CA ASN A 28 -5.53 -10.74 -8.00
C ASN A 28 -4.15 -11.11 -7.43
N ARG A 29 -3.51 -10.21 -6.68
CA ARG A 29 -2.12 -10.34 -6.18
C ARG A 29 -1.13 -10.72 -7.29
N SER A 30 -1.32 -10.08 -8.44
CA SER A 30 -0.53 -10.20 -9.66
C SER A 30 0.18 -8.88 -9.93
N GLY A 31 1.18 -8.90 -10.80
CA GLY A 31 1.83 -7.66 -11.19
C GLY A 31 2.67 -7.79 -12.43
N ILE A 32 3.24 -6.65 -12.82
CA ILE A 32 4.13 -6.52 -13.96
C ILE A 32 5.39 -5.80 -13.53
N VAL A 33 6.54 -6.29 -14.00
CA VAL A 33 7.84 -5.66 -13.81
C VAL A 33 8.46 -5.42 -15.18
N GLN A 34 9.01 -4.22 -15.35
CA GLN A 34 9.81 -3.83 -16.51
C GLN A 34 11.19 -3.40 -16.04
N THR A 35 12.25 -3.93 -16.64
CA THR A 35 13.64 -3.54 -16.32
C THR A 35 14.18 -2.52 -17.32
N PHE A 36 15.28 -1.86 -16.98
CA PHE A 36 16.02 -1.02 -17.92
C PHE A 36 16.87 -1.85 -18.88
N TYR A 37 17.49 -2.90 -18.34
CA TYR A 37 18.43 -3.73 -19.08
C TYR A 37 17.90 -5.17 -19.24
N PRO A 38 18.11 -5.81 -20.41
CA PRO A 38 17.75 -7.22 -20.61
C PRO A 38 18.41 -8.17 -19.61
N LYS A 39 19.66 -7.90 -19.21
CA LYS A 39 20.40 -8.70 -18.22
C LYS A 39 19.72 -8.76 -16.86
N ASP A 40 19.12 -7.64 -16.42
CA ASP A 40 18.34 -7.62 -15.19
C ASP A 40 17.12 -8.54 -15.32
N MET A 41 16.46 -8.52 -16.49
CA MET A 41 15.30 -9.39 -16.73
C MET A 41 15.70 -10.87 -16.81
N GLU A 42 16.83 -11.19 -17.43
CA GLU A 42 17.40 -12.54 -17.44
C GLU A 42 17.68 -13.02 -16.01
N LEU A 43 18.22 -12.14 -15.15
CA LEU A 43 18.45 -12.46 -13.75
C LEU A 43 17.13 -12.71 -13.00
N LEU A 44 16.11 -11.85 -13.17
CA LEU A 44 14.78 -12.08 -12.58
C LEU A 44 14.15 -13.39 -13.05
N LEU A 45 14.24 -13.70 -14.34
CA LEU A 45 13.71 -14.94 -14.94
C LEU A 45 14.45 -16.20 -14.46
N SER A 46 15.76 -16.10 -14.21
CA SER A 46 16.57 -17.22 -13.72
C SER A 46 16.34 -17.49 -12.23
N LYS A 47 16.22 -16.45 -11.40
CA LYS A 47 15.96 -16.59 -9.96
C LYS A 47 14.53 -16.99 -9.66
N ARG A 48 13.57 -16.53 -10.48
CA ARG A 48 12.10 -16.71 -10.37
C ARG A 48 11.48 -16.12 -9.11
N ARG A 49 12.10 -16.23 -7.95
CA ARG A 49 11.63 -15.71 -6.67
C ARG A 49 12.60 -14.68 -6.11
N PHE A 50 12.07 -13.60 -5.57
CA PHE A 50 12.84 -12.51 -4.97
C PHE A 50 11.98 -11.68 -4.02
N LEU A 51 12.62 -10.89 -3.17
CA LEU A 51 11.96 -9.94 -2.30
C LEU A 51 11.91 -8.57 -2.97
N VAL A 52 10.84 -7.82 -2.71
CA VAL A 52 10.72 -6.44 -3.18
C VAL A 52 10.38 -5.55 -2.00
N LYS A 53 11.23 -4.56 -1.74
CA LYS A 53 10.90 -3.46 -0.84
C LYS A 53 10.40 -2.29 -1.68
N SER A 54 9.17 -1.89 -1.43
CA SER A 54 8.54 -0.76 -2.11
C SER A 54 8.34 0.38 -1.12
N PHE A 55 8.50 1.61 -1.59
CA PHE A 55 8.49 2.80 -0.75
C PHE A 55 7.66 3.91 -1.39
N TYR A 56 6.96 4.64 -0.54
CA TYR A 56 6.24 5.88 -0.84
C TYR A 56 6.55 6.87 0.28
N MET A 57 7.23 7.97 -0.04
CA MET A 57 7.92 8.79 0.98
C MET A 57 8.95 7.97 1.77
N SER A 58 9.65 8.59 2.73
CA SER A 58 10.66 7.90 3.56
C SER A 58 10.06 6.91 4.56
N GLU A 59 8.78 7.06 4.91
CA GLU A 59 8.19 6.36 6.06
C GLU A 59 7.21 5.24 5.68
N ASN A 60 6.55 5.33 4.52
CA ASN A 60 5.60 4.30 4.09
C ASN A 60 6.30 3.29 3.18
N TYR A 61 6.27 2.03 3.58
CA TYR A 61 6.94 0.96 2.84
C TYR A 61 6.19 -0.35 2.97
N ILE A 62 6.50 -1.29 2.10
CA ILE A 62 6.07 -2.68 2.23
C ILE A 62 7.14 -3.61 1.65
N ILE A 63 7.29 -4.79 2.25
CA ILE A 63 8.18 -5.84 1.74
C ILE A 63 7.31 -7.00 1.26
N ARG A 64 7.56 -7.48 0.04
CA ARG A 64 6.79 -8.53 -0.62
C ARG A 64 7.68 -9.66 -1.09
N SER A 65 7.14 -10.89 -1.07
CA SER A 65 7.70 -12.00 -1.81
C SER A 65 7.08 -12.01 -3.21
N VAL A 66 7.91 -12.09 -4.24
CA VAL A 66 7.46 -12.06 -5.64
C VAL A 66 7.94 -13.31 -6.36
N GLU A 67 7.07 -13.87 -7.20
CA GLU A 67 7.36 -15.02 -8.06
C GLU A 67 7.00 -14.72 -9.52
N ILE A 68 7.98 -14.76 -10.42
CA ILE A 68 7.80 -14.57 -11.86
C ILE A 68 7.02 -15.75 -12.45
N THR A 69 5.85 -15.46 -13.00
CA THR A 69 4.98 -16.44 -13.66
C THR A 69 5.32 -16.58 -15.14
N SER A 70 5.58 -15.48 -15.83
CA SER A 70 5.93 -15.46 -17.25
C SER A 70 6.69 -14.19 -17.61
N GLY A 71 7.40 -14.18 -18.74
CA GLY A 71 8.11 -13.00 -19.19
C GLY A 71 9.05 -13.24 -20.35
N GLN A 72 9.60 -12.17 -20.89
CA GLN A 72 10.53 -12.20 -22.02
C GLN A 72 11.68 -11.23 -21.76
N ALA A 73 12.90 -11.75 -21.71
CA ALA A 73 14.12 -10.97 -21.48
C ALA A 73 14.29 -9.83 -22.49
N ASN A 74 14.10 -10.12 -23.78
CA ASN A 74 14.26 -9.14 -24.86
C ASN A 74 13.22 -8.01 -24.81
N ALA A 75 12.00 -8.31 -24.35
CA ALA A 75 10.98 -7.29 -24.14
C ALA A 75 11.23 -6.49 -22.84
N GLY A 76 12.09 -7.00 -21.95
CA GLY A 76 12.36 -6.43 -20.63
C GLY A 76 11.12 -6.42 -19.74
N ILE A 77 10.14 -7.29 -19.98
CA ILE A 77 8.84 -7.33 -19.27
C ILE A 77 8.59 -8.75 -18.74
N SER A 78 8.18 -8.84 -17.49
CA SER A 78 7.67 -10.06 -16.87
C SER A 78 6.42 -9.81 -16.05
N PHE A 79 5.58 -10.83 -15.95
CA PHE A 79 4.43 -10.91 -15.06
C PHE A 79 4.79 -11.76 -13.84
N PHE A 80 4.18 -11.43 -12.72
CA PHE A 80 4.45 -12.11 -11.46
C PHE A 80 3.19 -12.26 -10.61
N ARG A 81 3.28 -13.16 -9.64
CA ARG A 81 2.40 -13.20 -8.46
C ARG A 81 3.20 -12.76 -7.24
N TYR A 82 2.50 -12.30 -6.21
CA TYR A 82 3.18 -11.85 -5.00
C TYR A 82 2.39 -12.16 -3.73
N GLU A 83 3.12 -12.22 -2.63
CA GLU A 83 2.58 -12.25 -1.27
C GLU A 83 3.04 -10.99 -0.53
N GLU A 84 2.14 -10.43 0.28
CA GLU A 84 2.41 -9.26 1.11
C GLU A 84 1.93 -9.52 2.54
N PRO A 85 2.55 -8.91 3.56
CA PRO A 85 2.27 -9.15 4.98
C PRO A 85 0.92 -8.56 5.45
N LEU A 86 0.12 -8.05 4.52
CA LEU A 86 -1.14 -7.39 4.80
C LEU A 86 -2.34 -8.27 4.41
N PRO A 87 -3.44 -8.18 5.17
CA PRO A 87 -4.65 -8.92 4.87
C PRO A 87 -5.34 -8.38 3.61
N SER A 88 -6.03 -9.25 2.87
CA SER A 88 -6.77 -8.88 1.65
C SER A 88 -7.96 -7.95 1.92
N THR A 89 -8.46 -7.94 3.15
CA THR A 89 -9.54 -7.05 3.63
C THR A 89 -9.19 -5.56 3.51
N LEU A 90 -7.90 -5.19 3.43
CA LEU A 90 -7.51 -3.80 3.17
C LEU A 90 -8.08 -3.25 1.87
N THR A 91 -8.40 -4.11 0.90
CA THR A 91 -9.06 -3.68 -0.33
C THR A 91 -10.45 -3.10 -0.08
N LEU A 92 -11.09 -3.40 1.06
CA LEU A 92 -12.37 -2.83 1.47
C LEU A 92 -12.26 -1.36 1.90
N LEU A 93 -11.05 -0.91 2.27
CA LEU A 93 -10.75 0.50 2.52
C LEU A 93 -10.55 1.31 1.23
N TYR A 94 -10.74 0.69 0.07
CA TYR A 94 -10.55 1.35 -1.21
C TYR A 94 -11.89 1.77 -1.84
N ASP A 95 -12.15 3.06 -1.78
CA ASP A 95 -13.13 3.79 -2.59
C ASP A 95 -12.39 4.98 -3.19
N HIS A 96 -12.27 5.04 -4.52
CA HIS A 96 -11.38 5.99 -5.18
C HIS A 96 -11.69 7.44 -4.79
N THR A 97 -12.96 7.83 -4.83
CA THR A 97 -13.40 9.19 -4.50
C THR A 97 -13.15 9.52 -3.04
N LYS A 98 -13.55 8.63 -2.10
CA LYS A 98 -13.36 8.87 -0.67
C LYS A 98 -11.88 8.90 -0.29
N LEU A 99 -11.09 7.97 -0.83
CA LEU A 99 -9.66 7.89 -0.53
C LEU A 99 -8.89 9.08 -1.13
N GLU A 100 -9.29 9.57 -2.32
CA GLU A 100 -8.74 10.79 -2.88
C GLU A 100 -9.02 12.01 -2.00
N LEU A 101 -10.24 12.16 -1.49
CA LEU A 101 -10.56 13.20 -0.51
C LEU A 101 -9.70 13.08 0.74
N LEU A 102 -9.50 11.88 1.28
CA LEU A 102 -8.68 11.69 2.47
C LEU A 102 -7.20 12.02 2.21
N ILE A 103 -6.61 11.50 1.14
CA ILE A 103 -5.20 11.76 0.79
C ILE A 103 -4.91 13.25 0.56
N ASN A 104 -5.87 13.99 0.02
CA ASN A 104 -5.69 15.42 -0.25
C ASN A 104 -5.79 16.30 1.01
N ASN A 105 -6.27 15.75 2.13
CA ASN A 105 -6.53 16.51 3.36
C ASN A 105 -5.80 15.95 4.59
N PHE A 106 -5.32 14.71 4.54
CA PHE A 106 -4.66 14.01 5.65
C PHE A 106 -3.40 13.31 5.18
N ASP A 107 -2.38 13.26 6.05
CA ASP A 107 -1.33 12.25 5.93
C ASP A 107 -1.90 10.90 6.38
N LEU A 108 -1.96 9.91 5.47
CA LEU A 108 -2.64 8.65 5.76
C LEU A 108 -2.00 7.88 6.90
N LYS A 109 -0.67 7.95 7.05
CA LYS A 109 0.03 7.23 8.11
C LYS A 109 -0.34 7.82 9.46
N SER A 110 -0.26 9.15 9.59
CA SER A 110 -0.64 9.87 10.80
C SER A 110 -2.11 9.64 11.14
N LEU A 111 -3.01 9.69 10.14
CA LEU A 111 -4.42 9.35 10.32
C LEU A 111 -4.61 7.93 10.86
N ILE A 112 -3.92 6.94 10.29
CA ILE A 112 -3.99 5.55 10.75
C ILE A 112 -3.44 5.40 12.17
N ASP A 113 -2.33 6.07 12.49
CA ASP A 113 -1.75 6.03 13.83
C ASP A 113 -2.70 6.65 14.87
N ASN A 114 -3.34 7.79 14.56
CA ASN A 114 -4.33 8.42 15.42
C ASN A 114 -5.57 7.54 15.63
N ILE A 115 -6.06 6.89 14.55
CA ILE A 115 -7.15 5.90 14.67
C ILE A 115 -6.72 4.76 15.59
N ASN A 116 -5.49 4.25 15.46
CA ASN A 116 -5.00 3.16 16.29
C ASN A 116 -4.87 3.54 17.77
N ASP A 117 -4.53 4.79 18.06
CA ASP A 117 -4.48 5.30 19.43
C ASP A 117 -5.90 5.42 20.03
N GLU A 118 -6.88 5.86 19.26
CA GLU A 118 -8.29 5.94 19.69
C GLU A 118 -9.02 4.59 19.73
N LEU A 119 -8.54 3.57 19.02
CA LEU A 119 -9.10 2.22 19.17
C LEU A 119 -8.86 1.63 20.57
N LEU A 120 -7.95 2.23 21.35
CA LEU A 120 -7.64 1.85 22.74
C LEU A 120 -8.33 2.71 23.79
N SER A 121 -8.95 3.82 23.41
CA SER A 121 -9.58 4.76 24.35
C SER A 121 -10.97 4.30 24.79
N ASP A 122 -11.33 4.62 26.04
CA ASP A 122 -12.69 4.45 26.56
C ASP A 122 -13.61 5.52 25.95
N GLY A 123 -14.08 5.27 24.74
CA GLY A 123 -14.89 6.19 23.95
C GLY A 123 -14.11 6.71 22.76
N PHE A 124 -14.57 6.35 21.55
CA PHE A 124 -13.90 6.73 20.32
C PHE A 124 -14.20 8.19 19.99
N ASP A 125 -13.21 9.07 20.14
CA ASP A 125 -13.33 10.48 19.82
C ASP A 125 -12.95 10.72 18.35
N TYR A 126 -13.91 11.11 17.52
CA TYR A 126 -13.65 11.42 16.12
C TYR A 126 -13.00 12.79 15.97
N GLU A 127 -13.30 13.75 16.86
CA GLU A 127 -12.78 15.12 16.76
C GLU A 127 -11.27 15.15 17.03
N SER A 128 -10.79 14.36 18.00
CA SER A 128 -9.35 14.24 18.30
C SER A 128 -8.53 13.70 17.11
N ILE A 129 -9.05 12.70 16.39
CA ILE A 129 -8.39 12.09 15.21
C ILE A 129 -8.25 13.11 14.09
N ILE A 130 -9.28 13.94 13.94
CA ILE A 130 -9.33 14.98 12.93
C ILE A 130 -8.28 16.03 13.21
N GLU A 131 -8.30 16.64 14.40
CA GLU A 131 -7.40 17.74 14.74
C GLU A 131 -5.92 17.37 14.61
N SER A 132 -5.59 16.11 14.88
CA SER A 132 -4.22 15.60 14.88
C SER A 132 -3.70 15.14 13.50
N ALA A 133 -4.55 14.93 12.50
CA ALA A 133 -4.16 14.36 11.20
C ALA A 133 -4.27 15.33 10.01
N VAL A 134 -4.94 16.48 10.18
CA VAL A 134 -5.25 17.42 9.10
C VAL A 134 -3.99 18.14 8.59
N LEU A 135 -3.88 18.26 7.26
CA LEU A 135 -2.79 18.99 6.61
C LEU A 135 -3.02 20.52 6.56
N ASP A 136 -4.26 20.99 6.70
CA ASP A 136 -4.67 22.41 6.70
C ASP A 136 -6.01 22.63 7.44
N ASP A 137 -5.99 23.37 8.56
CA ASP A 137 -7.15 23.64 9.43
C ASP A 137 -8.39 24.21 8.70
N LYS A 138 -8.21 24.81 7.51
CA LYS A 138 -9.30 25.52 6.81
C LYS A 138 -10.24 24.62 6.02
N LYS A 139 -9.92 23.34 5.80
CA LYS A 139 -10.71 22.45 4.91
C LYS A 139 -11.66 21.49 5.61
N PHE A 140 -11.62 21.40 6.94
CA PHE A 140 -12.31 20.35 7.69
C PHE A 140 -13.85 20.50 7.79
N ASN A 141 -14.39 21.71 7.58
CA ASN A 141 -15.85 21.93 7.59
C ASN A 141 -16.57 21.37 6.34
N ASP A 142 -15.88 20.67 5.46
CA ASP A 142 -16.48 20.01 4.31
C ASP A 142 -17.15 18.68 4.73
N GLU A 143 -18.47 18.65 4.60
CA GLU A 143 -19.32 17.48 4.88
C GLU A 143 -18.85 16.21 4.15
N ALA A 144 -18.30 16.34 2.94
CA ALA A 144 -17.83 15.20 2.15
C ALA A 144 -16.57 14.57 2.76
N ILE A 145 -15.69 15.38 3.33
CA ILE A 145 -14.48 14.91 4.02
C ILE A 145 -14.88 14.16 5.30
N GLN A 146 -15.78 14.73 6.10
CA GLN A 146 -16.28 14.10 7.33
C GLN A 146 -16.95 12.76 7.05
N LYS A 147 -17.81 12.68 6.03
CA LYS A 147 -18.44 11.43 5.59
C LYS A 147 -17.41 10.40 5.13
N SER A 148 -16.38 10.83 4.39
CA SER A 148 -15.32 9.94 3.92
C SER A 148 -14.47 9.41 5.08
N LEU A 149 -14.17 10.26 6.06
CA LEU A 149 -13.43 9.86 7.25
C LEU A 149 -14.22 8.88 8.12
N LEU A 150 -15.49 9.17 8.40
CA LEU A 150 -16.36 8.30 9.17
C LEU A 150 -16.48 6.91 8.52
N TRP A 151 -16.67 6.88 7.19
CA TRP A 151 -16.64 5.63 6.43
C TRP A 151 -15.33 4.89 6.61
N PHE A 152 -14.19 5.57 6.43
CA PHE A 152 -12.86 4.96 6.52
C PHE A 152 -12.62 4.36 7.90
N VAL A 153 -12.88 5.12 8.97
CA VAL A 153 -12.75 4.67 10.36
C VAL A 153 -13.62 3.44 10.62
N ASN A 154 -14.88 3.46 10.20
CA ASN A 154 -15.80 2.35 10.44
C ASN A 154 -15.34 1.08 9.71
N VAL A 155 -14.94 1.18 8.45
CA VAL A 155 -14.41 0.04 7.70
C VAL A 155 -13.08 -0.43 8.32
N TYR A 156 -12.21 0.49 8.72
CA TYR A 156 -10.93 0.17 9.35
C TYR A 156 -11.13 -0.60 10.65
N LYS A 157 -12.01 -0.11 11.53
CA LYS A 157 -12.34 -0.74 12.81
C LYS A 157 -12.95 -2.13 12.62
N GLU A 158 -13.97 -2.26 11.78
CA GLU A 158 -14.69 -3.54 11.63
C GLU A 158 -13.89 -4.56 10.79
N LYS A 159 -13.35 -4.16 9.65
CA LYS A 159 -12.74 -5.09 8.68
C LYS A 159 -11.27 -5.31 8.92
N VAL A 160 -10.53 -4.28 9.32
CA VAL A 160 -9.09 -4.39 9.52
C VAL A 160 -8.83 -4.79 10.96
N PHE A 161 -9.13 -3.93 11.93
CA PHE A 161 -8.78 -4.17 13.33
C PHE A 161 -9.48 -5.41 13.90
N LYS A 162 -10.82 -5.50 13.84
CA LYS A 162 -11.56 -6.63 14.39
C LYS A 162 -11.40 -7.92 13.58
N GLU A 163 -11.77 -7.90 12.30
CA GLU A 163 -11.80 -9.14 11.49
C GLU A 163 -10.41 -9.66 11.10
N SER A 164 -9.46 -8.79 10.75
CA SER A 164 -8.18 -9.24 10.19
C SER A 164 -7.07 -9.36 11.22
N TYR A 165 -7.05 -8.46 12.20
CA TYR A 165 -6.06 -8.46 13.28
C TYR A 165 -6.61 -9.03 14.58
N GLY A 166 -7.88 -9.47 14.63
CA GLY A 166 -8.45 -10.08 15.83
C GLY A 166 -8.43 -9.17 17.06
N MET A 167 -8.53 -7.86 16.85
CA MET A 167 -8.36 -6.82 17.88
C MET A 167 -6.94 -6.75 18.49
N ASN A 168 -5.94 -7.32 17.83
CA ASN A 168 -4.53 -7.21 18.23
C ASN A 168 -3.94 -5.86 17.80
N ILE A 169 -4.00 -4.86 18.69
CA ILE A 169 -3.53 -3.51 18.39
C ILE A 169 -2.02 -3.43 18.19
N ASP A 170 -1.24 -4.24 18.90
CA ASP A 170 0.23 -4.22 18.82
C ASP A 170 0.72 -4.72 17.46
N GLU A 171 0.05 -5.72 16.90
CA GLU A 171 0.30 -6.19 15.55
C GLU A 171 -0.17 -5.19 14.51
N LEU A 172 -1.33 -4.57 14.71
CA LEU A 172 -1.87 -3.55 13.80
C LEU A 172 -0.93 -2.33 13.68
N LYS A 173 -0.46 -1.80 14.81
CA LYS A 173 0.47 -0.65 14.86
C LYS A 173 1.79 -0.92 14.14
N LYS A 174 2.29 -2.16 14.15
CA LYS A 174 3.49 -2.55 13.38
C LYS A 174 3.27 -2.46 11.87
N HIS A 175 2.03 -2.49 11.41
CA HIS A 175 1.66 -2.45 10.00
C HIS A 175 1.12 -1.08 9.53
N SER A 176 1.02 -0.05 10.38
CA SER A 176 0.51 1.28 9.99
C SER A 176 1.14 1.83 8.70
N ALA A 177 2.48 1.86 8.65
CA ALA A 177 3.23 2.35 7.48
C ALA A 177 2.96 1.52 6.21
N MET A 178 2.76 0.21 6.35
CA MET A 178 2.47 -0.68 5.24
C MET A 178 1.03 -0.50 4.74
N ILE A 179 0.08 -0.29 5.66
CA ILE A 179 -1.32 -0.01 5.31
C ILE A 179 -1.42 1.33 4.57
N ALA A 180 -0.77 2.39 5.09
CA ALA A 180 -0.72 3.68 4.42
C ALA A 180 -0.10 3.56 3.02
N TYR A 181 1.05 2.89 2.89
CA TYR A 181 1.67 2.58 1.60
C TYR A 181 0.67 1.90 0.65
N LYS A 182 -0.06 0.89 1.14
CA LYS A 182 -0.98 0.10 0.31
C LYS A 182 -2.13 0.96 -0.23
N LEU A 183 -2.68 1.85 0.58
CA LEU A 183 -3.74 2.77 0.16
C LEU A 183 -3.27 3.73 -0.93
N TYR A 184 -2.08 4.32 -0.78
CA TYR A 184 -1.48 5.14 -1.85
C TYR A 184 -1.27 4.32 -3.13
N GLU A 185 -0.80 3.07 -3.02
CA GLU A 185 -0.55 2.19 -4.17
C GLU A 185 -1.86 1.88 -4.91
N MET A 186 -2.93 1.55 -4.19
CA MET A 186 -4.25 1.29 -4.80
C MET A 186 -4.78 2.51 -5.56
N LYS A 187 -4.62 3.72 -5.01
CA LYS A 187 -4.95 4.96 -5.72
C LYS A 187 -4.12 5.11 -6.99
N GLU A 188 -2.81 4.92 -6.92
CA GLU A 188 -1.93 5.06 -8.10
C GLU A 188 -2.32 4.09 -9.23
N ILE A 189 -2.59 2.83 -8.88
CA ILE A 189 -3.01 1.81 -9.85
C ILE A 189 -4.32 2.21 -10.54
N ASN A 190 -5.26 2.79 -9.80
CA ASN A 190 -6.52 3.27 -10.36
C ASN A 190 -6.35 4.52 -11.22
N ASP A 191 -5.59 5.51 -10.77
CA ASP A 191 -5.32 6.75 -11.52
C ASP A 191 -4.65 6.45 -12.87
N LYS A 192 -3.88 5.36 -12.96
CA LYS A 192 -3.25 4.89 -14.20
C LYS A 192 -4.15 3.98 -15.05
N GLY A 193 -5.35 3.66 -14.61
CA GLY A 193 -6.26 2.73 -15.29
C GLY A 193 -5.67 1.32 -15.42
N LEU A 194 -4.97 0.85 -14.38
CA LEU A 194 -4.30 -0.45 -14.36
C LEU A 194 -5.09 -1.53 -13.61
N VAL A 195 -6.14 -1.18 -12.86
CA VAL A 195 -6.94 -2.13 -12.06
C VAL A 195 -7.50 -3.29 -12.89
N SER A 196 -8.00 -3.02 -14.10
CA SER A 196 -8.55 -4.06 -14.98
C SER A 196 -7.49 -4.83 -15.76
N LYS A 197 -6.21 -4.42 -15.67
CA LYS A 197 -5.09 -4.97 -16.45
C LYS A 197 -4.17 -5.86 -15.62
N LEU A 198 -4.30 -5.82 -14.29
CA LEU A 198 -3.50 -6.55 -13.31
C LEU A 198 -4.44 -7.39 -12.42
#